data_AF-A0A399NDK7-F1
#
_entry.id   AF-A0A399NDK7-F1
#
_cell.length_a   1.000
_cell.length_b   1.000
_cell.length_c   1.000
_cell.angle_alpha   90.00
_cell.angle_beta   90.00
_cell.angle_gamma   90.00
#
_symmetry.space_group_name_H-M   'P 1'
#
loop_
_entity.id
_entity.type
_entity.pdbx_description
1 polymer ?
#
loop_
_entity_poly.entity_id
_entity_poly.type
_entity_poly.pdbx_seq_one_letter_code
_entity_poly.pdbx_strand_id
1 'polypeptide(L)'
;VDEGAALLASERPAADAARAAQADAGARSGDAAEAAAPRRPRARGILVMVVAGLVVLAGLGTAAAVGSLDAGSTTSTPPTAEGVGSAVTSTATPRGQAMGTPDGRRGSVVPDFTADPPVRVPMTDAELAEDLQVRADRAWDMVLEQQPDAVRPDVGTERVVDEEDYVDQQVACLRDAGITASVIGQDSYSLTDADPVTVYTCQVRFPQREAGPRTDAELAYIHDYYVSYLIPCYAAEGRPYEGDVPAVDDFIADVRAERPWTPFPDVMDGGLAAACPVLPAAYR
;
A
#
# COMPACT_ATOMS: atom_id res chain seq x y z
N VAL A 1 8.56 -58.65 -9.51
CA VAL A 1 9.76 -58.41 -8.70
C VAL A 1 9.58 -57.02 -8.16
N ASP A 2 9.27 -56.94 -6.86
CA ASP A 2 8.68 -55.80 -6.17
C ASP A 2 9.68 -55.36 -5.10
N GLU A 3 10.56 -54.44 -5.46
CA GLU A 3 11.71 -54.02 -4.63
C GLU A 3 11.42 -52.77 -3.78
N GLY A 4 10.19 -52.25 -3.80
CA GLY A 4 9.82 -51.03 -3.06
C GLY A 4 9.36 -51.25 -1.62
N ALA A 5 8.89 -52.46 -1.28
CA ALA A 5 8.26 -52.73 0.02
C ALA A 5 9.23 -53.05 1.17
N ALA A 6 10.52 -53.29 0.88
CA ALA A 6 11.50 -53.70 1.88
C ALA A 6 12.14 -52.54 2.67
N LEU A 7 12.08 -51.30 2.16
CA LEU A 7 12.73 -50.14 2.80
C LEU A 7 11.90 -49.45 3.90
N LEU A 8 10.60 -49.74 4.01
CA LEU A 8 9.73 -49.13 5.03
C LEU A 8 9.62 -49.92 6.35
N ALA A 9 10.26 -51.09 6.44
CA ALA A 9 10.21 -51.94 7.64
C ALA A 9 11.37 -51.70 8.62
N SER A 10 12.43 -50.99 8.23
CA SER A 10 13.65 -50.84 9.04
C SER A 10 13.70 -49.60 9.95
N GLU A 11 12.80 -48.62 9.81
CA GLU A 11 12.87 -47.36 10.57
C GLU A 11 11.97 -47.29 11.81
N ARG A 12 11.16 -48.32 12.09
CA ARG A 12 10.21 -48.29 13.22
C ARG A 12 10.74 -48.63 14.64
N PRO A 13 11.89 -49.29 14.88
CA PRO A 13 12.24 -49.65 16.26
C PRO A 13 12.98 -48.57 17.06
N ALA A 14 13.37 -47.44 16.46
CA ALA A 14 14.15 -46.40 17.16
C ALA A 14 13.29 -45.34 17.90
N ALA A 15 12.02 -45.16 17.52
CA ALA A 15 11.16 -44.11 18.10
C ALA A 15 10.57 -44.48 19.47
N ASP A 16 10.38 -45.78 19.75
CA ASP A 16 9.74 -46.23 21.00
C ASP A 16 10.70 -46.22 22.21
N ALA A 17 12.02 -46.35 21.97
CA ALA A 17 13.02 -46.27 23.05
C ALA A 17 13.22 -44.85 23.59
N ALA A 18 13.03 -43.81 22.77
CA ALA A 18 13.17 -42.41 23.18
C ALA A 18 11.99 -41.93 24.05
N ARG A 19 10.79 -42.50 23.85
CA ARG A 19 9.57 -42.12 24.59
C ARG A 19 9.53 -42.69 26.01
N ALA A 20 10.15 -43.85 26.23
CA ALA A 20 10.23 -44.48 27.54
C ALA A 20 11.21 -43.76 28.50
N ALA A 21 12.22 -43.06 27.99
CA ALA A 21 13.21 -42.36 28.81
C ALA A 21 12.74 -40.99 29.34
N GLN A 22 11.72 -40.37 28.72
CA GLN A 22 11.20 -39.05 29.16
C GLN A 22 10.10 -39.14 30.23
N ALA A 23 9.48 -40.31 30.42
CA ALA A 23 8.42 -40.49 31.42
C ALA A 23 8.94 -40.60 32.86
N ASP A 24 10.23 -40.86 33.07
CA ASP A 24 10.80 -41.14 34.41
C ASP A 24 11.50 -39.91 35.05
N ALA A 25 11.58 -38.78 34.36
CA ALA A 25 12.23 -37.55 34.86
C ALA A 25 11.26 -36.55 35.52
N GLY A 26 9.95 -36.81 35.53
CA GLY A 26 8.92 -35.88 36.01
C GLY A 26 8.54 -36.00 37.48
N ALA A 27 9.08 -36.95 38.22
CA ALA A 27 8.61 -37.28 39.58
C ALA A 27 9.71 -37.12 40.63
N ARG A 28 10.25 -35.91 40.81
CA ARG A 28 10.98 -35.49 42.05
C ARG A 28 11.43 -34.02 42.01
N SER A 29 10.56 -33.11 42.44
CA SER A 29 10.97 -31.87 43.13
C SER A 29 9.77 -31.28 43.86
N GLY A 30 9.84 -31.32 45.19
CA GLY A 30 8.77 -30.98 46.10
C GLY A 30 8.73 -29.50 46.52
N ASP A 31 7.74 -29.27 47.38
CA ASP A 31 7.35 -28.06 48.08
C ASP A 31 8.48 -27.19 48.63
N ALA A 32 8.32 -25.87 48.45
CA ALA A 32 8.72 -24.86 49.43
C ALA A 32 7.81 -23.64 49.31
N ALA A 33 7.10 -23.35 50.39
CA ALA A 33 6.33 -22.12 50.60
C ALA A 33 7.27 -20.96 50.94
N GLU A 34 7.06 -19.74 50.40
CA GLU A 34 7.37 -18.51 51.14
C GLU A 34 6.70 -17.23 50.57
N ALA A 35 5.97 -16.55 51.47
CA ALA A 35 5.74 -15.12 51.66
C ALA A 35 5.37 -14.14 50.51
N ALA A 36 4.26 -13.44 50.75
CA ALA A 36 3.81 -12.22 50.09
C ALA A 36 4.58 -10.96 50.56
N ALA A 37 4.94 -10.07 49.61
CA ALA A 37 5.32 -8.67 49.86
C ALA A 37 5.17 -7.80 48.56
N PRO A 38 5.15 -6.45 48.64
CA PRO A 38 4.16 -5.63 47.94
C PRO A 38 4.56 -5.10 46.55
N ARG A 39 3.52 -4.83 45.74
CA ARG A 39 3.58 -4.22 44.41
C ARG A 39 4.00 -2.74 44.47
N ARG A 40 5.03 -2.36 43.70
CA ARG A 40 5.33 -0.96 43.35
C ARG A 40 4.60 -0.58 42.05
N PRO A 41 4.01 0.63 41.95
CA PRO A 41 3.45 1.11 40.69
C PRO A 41 4.58 1.56 39.76
N ARG A 42 4.66 0.98 38.55
CA ARG A 42 5.45 1.54 37.46
C ARG A 42 4.65 2.67 36.83
N ALA A 43 5.31 3.83 36.70
CA ALA A 43 4.77 5.02 36.05
C ALA A 43 4.37 4.69 34.60
N ARG A 44 3.14 5.05 34.24
CA ARG A 44 2.66 5.08 32.85
C ARG A 44 3.40 6.19 32.12
N GLY A 45 4.27 5.81 31.18
CA GLY A 45 4.76 6.72 30.15
C GLY A 45 3.65 6.90 29.12
N ILE A 46 3.30 8.15 28.84
CA ILE A 46 2.35 8.54 27.79
C ILE A 46 2.98 8.20 26.46
N LEU A 47 2.36 7.30 25.69
CA LEU A 47 2.83 6.91 24.36
C LEU A 47 1.69 7.20 23.38
N VAL A 48 1.81 8.33 22.68
CA VAL A 48 0.89 8.73 21.61
C VAL A 48 1.17 7.85 20.41
N MET A 49 0.31 6.87 20.16
CA MET A 49 0.34 6.03 18.96
C MET A 49 -0.69 6.56 17.96
N VAL A 50 -0.18 7.11 16.85
CA VAL A 50 -0.99 7.41 15.67
C VAL A 50 -1.10 6.13 14.87
N VAL A 51 -2.23 5.43 14.95
CA VAL A 51 -2.54 4.30 14.07
C VAL A 51 -3.09 4.90 12.78
N ALA A 52 -2.20 5.18 11.84
CA ALA A 52 -2.63 5.42 10.47
C ALA A 52 -3.21 4.11 9.94
N GLY A 53 -4.43 4.16 9.39
CA GLY A 53 -4.89 3.09 8.50
C GLY A 53 -3.80 2.88 7.46
N LEU A 54 -3.31 1.65 7.32
CA LEU A 54 -2.22 1.30 6.42
C LEU A 54 -2.78 1.34 5.00
N VAL A 55 -2.98 2.55 4.52
CA VAL A 55 -3.34 2.84 3.14
C VAL A 55 -2.01 2.94 2.40
N VAL A 56 -1.74 1.97 1.52
CA VAL A 56 -0.74 2.12 0.46
C VAL A 56 -1.32 3.14 -0.52
N LEU A 57 -1.20 4.43 -0.21
CA LEU A 57 -1.43 5.52 -1.14
C LEU A 57 -0.08 6.14 -1.49
N ALA A 58 0.38 5.82 -2.69
CA ALA A 58 1.35 6.63 -3.38
C ALA A 58 0.81 8.06 -3.54
N GLY A 59 1.56 9.04 -3.02
CA GLY A 59 1.58 10.42 -3.50
C GLY A 59 0.38 11.31 -3.17
N LEU A 60 0.57 12.22 -2.21
CA LEU A 60 -0.16 13.49 -2.19
C LEU A 60 0.83 14.66 -2.18
N GLY A 61 0.88 15.36 -3.32
CA GLY A 61 1.45 16.69 -3.43
C GLY A 61 0.54 17.70 -2.73
N THR A 62 1.13 18.56 -1.92
CA THR A 62 0.43 19.70 -1.32
C THR A 62 0.44 20.87 -2.30
N ALA A 63 -0.76 21.33 -2.68
CA ALA A 63 -0.94 22.61 -3.33
C ALA A 63 -0.89 23.72 -2.27
N ALA A 64 0.03 24.67 -2.44
CA ALA A 64 -0.02 25.96 -1.75
C ALA A 64 -0.15 27.07 -2.78
N ALA A 65 -1.35 27.63 -2.89
CA ALA A 65 -1.59 28.90 -3.54
C ALA A 65 -1.23 30.03 -2.55
N VAL A 66 -0.29 30.89 -2.93
CA VAL A 66 -0.16 32.23 -2.33
C VAL A 66 -0.09 33.25 -3.45
N GLY A 67 -1.15 34.04 -3.56
CA GLY A 67 -1.11 35.29 -4.28
C GLY A 67 -0.48 36.38 -3.40
N SER A 68 0.38 37.19 -3.99
CA SER A 68 0.59 38.56 -3.51
C SER A 68 0.61 39.51 -4.70
N LEU A 69 -0.41 40.37 -4.72
CA LEU A 69 -0.41 41.62 -5.47
C LEU A 69 0.68 42.51 -4.88
N ASP A 70 1.48 43.15 -5.72
CA ASP A 70 2.02 44.45 -5.36
C ASP A 70 1.95 45.40 -6.55
N ALA A 71 1.46 46.59 -6.26
CA ALA A 71 1.14 47.68 -7.16
C ALA A 71 2.01 48.87 -6.75
N GLY A 72 2.66 49.53 -7.70
CA GLY A 72 3.26 50.83 -7.38
C GLY A 72 4.34 51.32 -8.32
N SER A 73 3.88 52.04 -9.35
CA SER A 73 4.54 53.13 -10.08
C SER A 73 5.79 53.79 -9.46
N THR A 74 6.78 54.16 -10.30
CA THR A 74 7.08 55.57 -10.67
C THR A 74 8.14 55.71 -11.78
N THR A 75 7.71 56.32 -12.88
CA THR A 75 8.34 57.34 -13.78
C THR A 75 9.85 57.59 -13.86
N SER A 76 10.26 57.92 -15.11
CA SER A 76 11.39 58.78 -15.61
C SER A 76 12.51 57.98 -16.30
N THR A 77 13.05 58.24 -17.50
CA THR A 77 12.99 59.27 -18.57
C THR A 77 13.83 58.69 -19.76
N PRO A 78 13.59 59.07 -21.03
CA PRO A 78 14.31 58.52 -22.21
C PRO A 78 15.67 59.20 -22.47
N PRO A 79 16.48 58.71 -23.43
CA PRO A 79 16.53 59.47 -24.69
C PRO A 79 16.66 58.63 -25.99
N THR A 80 16.22 59.32 -27.05
CA THR A 80 16.39 59.15 -28.51
C THR A 80 17.74 58.64 -29.01
N ALA A 81 17.72 57.85 -30.10
CA ALA A 81 18.39 58.17 -31.36
C ALA A 81 18.02 57.17 -32.48
N GLU A 82 17.59 57.71 -33.63
CA GLU A 82 17.49 57.03 -34.91
C GLU A 82 18.89 56.62 -35.42
N GLY A 83 18.96 55.48 -36.10
CA GLY A 83 20.18 54.98 -36.73
C GLY A 83 19.85 54.06 -37.90
N VAL A 84 19.98 54.62 -39.10
CA VAL A 84 19.79 54.00 -40.42
C VAL A 84 20.87 52.95 -40.69
N GLY A 85 20.48 51.82 -41.29
CA GLY A 85 21.25 51.24 -42.40
C GLY A 85 21.90 49.87 -42.22
N SER A 86 21.80 49.12 -43.32
CA SER A 86 22.73 48.09 -43.82
C SER A 86 22.53 46.64 -43.40
N ALA A 87 21.94 45.94 -44.37
CA ALA A 87 22.14 44.55 -44.72
C ALA A 87 23.51 43.97 -44.31
N VAL A 88 23.46 42.87 -43.56
CA VAL A 88 24.48 41.83 -43.62
C VAL A 88 23.77 40.50 -43.83
N THR A 89 24.03 39.94 -45.01
CA THR A 89 23.76 38.59 -45.45
C THR A 89 24.23 37.58 -44.41
N SER A 90 23.31 36.90 -43.73
CA SER A 90 23.60 35.63 -43.06
C SER A 90 22.76 34.55 -43.71
N THR A 91 23.35 33.92 -44.71
CA THR A 91 22.98 32.59 -45.17
C THR A 91 23.21 31.60 -44.03
N ALA A 92 22.22 31.45 -43.16
CA ALA A 92 22.09 30.32 -42.27
C ALA A 92 20.86 29.52 -42.73
N THR A 93 21.09 28.53 -43.59
CA THR A 93 20.10 27.52 -43.93
C THR A 93 19.62 26.86 -42.62
N PRO A 94 18.35 27.00 -42.21
CA PRO A 94 17.85 26.27 -41.05
C PRO A 94 17.82 24.79 -41.43
N ARG A 95 18.71 24.03 -40.82
CA ARG A 95 18.69 22.57 -40.82
C ARG A 95 17.36 22.16 -40.17
N GLY A 96 16.48 21.53 -40.96
CA GLY A 96 15.31 20.81 -40.47
C GLY A 96 14.30 21.66 -39.71
N GLN A 97 13.52 22.47 -40.44
CA GLN A 97 12.18 22.80 -39.95
C GLN A 97 11.39 21.50 -39.86
N ALA A 98 11.32 20.93 -38.66
CA ALA A 98 10.24 20.03 -38.30
C ALA A 98 8.96 20.83 -38.48
N MET A 99 8.13 20.42 -39.44
CA MET A 99 6.79 20.93 -39.68
C MET A 99 5.92 20.59 -38.47
N GLY A 100 6.04 21.37 -37.39
CA GLY A 100 5.08 21.38 -36.30
C GLY A 100 3.84 22.15 -36.75
N THR A 101 2.66 21.58 -36.55
CA THR A 101 1.39 22.30 -36.58
C THR A 101 1.49 23.55 -35.70
N PRO A 102 0.81 24.67 -36.04
CA PRO A 102 0.93 25.94 -35.32
C PRO A 102 0.58 25.91 -33.83
N ASP A 103 0.05 24.80 -33.31
CA ASP A 103 -0.41 24.66 -31.92
C ASP A 103 0.68 24.21 -30.93
N GLY A 104 1.93 24.05 -31.35
CA GLY A 104 3.06 23.77 -30.43
C GLY A 104 3.00 22.43 -29.69
N ARG A 105 2.02 21.55 -29.97
CA ARG A 105 1.96 20.18 -29.46
C ARG A 105 3.06 19.35 -30.13
N ARG A 106 4.20 19.20 -29.44
CA ARG A 106 5.24 18.25 -29.82
C ARG A 106 4.67 16.83 -29.71
N GLY A 107 4.76 16.09 -30.81
CA GLY A 107 5.01 14.64 -30.85
C GLY A 107 3.95 13.73 -30.22
N SER A 108 3.26 12.96 -31.08
CA SER A 108 2.62 11.68 -30.75
C SER A 108 1.69 11.72 -29.53
N VAL A 109 0.43 12.08 -29.74
CA VAL A 109 -0.63 11.78 -28.77
C VAL A 109 -0.60 10.26 -28.57
N VAL A 110 -0.06 9.80 -27.44
CA VAL A 110 -0.22 8.41 -27.03
C VAL A 110 -1.73 8.17 -27.01
N PRO A 111 -2.26 7.23 -27.79
CA PRO A 111 -3.70 7.00 -27.84
C PRO A 111 -4.21 6.68 -26.44
N ASP A 112 -5.42 7.15 -26.12
CA ASP A 112 -6.05 6.79 -24.86
C ASP A 112 -6.18 5.27 -24.76
N PHE A 113 -6.02 4.76 -23.54
CA PHE A 113 -6.27 3.35 -23.26
C PHE A 113 -7.77 3.07 -23.34
N THR A 114 -8.17 2.20 -24.26
CA THR A 114 -9.58 1.97 -24.63
C THR A 114 -10.06 0.54 -24.37
N ALA A 115 -9.24 -0.30 -23.72
CA ALA A 115 -9.71 -1.62 -23.31
C ALA A 115 -10.80 -1.47 -22.23
N ASP A 116 -11.83 -2.31 -22.31
CA ASP A 116 -12.88 -2.33 -21.32
C ASP A 116 -12.37 -3.01 -20.03
N PRO A 117 -12.59 -2.41 -18.85
CA PRO A 117 -12.19 -3.03 -17.59
C PRO A 117 -12.99 -4.32 -17.38
N PRO A 118 -12.36 -5.39 -16.88
CA PRO A 118 -13.07 -6.62 -16.53
C PRO A 118 -14.09 -6.33 -15.43
N VAL A 119 -15.24 -7.00 -15.52
CA VAL A 119 -16.29 -6.90 -14.49
C VAL A 119 -15.80 -7.59 -13.22
N ARG A 120 -15.76 -6.85 -12.11
CA ARG A 120 -15.41 -7.41 -10.81
C ARG A 120 -16.52 -8.33 -10.33
N VAL A 121 -16.16 -9.58 -10.08
CA VAL A 121 -17.03 -10.54 -9.39
C VAL A 121 -16.78 -10.37 -7.89
N PRO A 122 -17.81 -10.09 -7.08
CA PRO A 122 -17.64 -10.01 -5.64
C PRO A 122 -17.20 -11.36 -5.08
N MET A 123 -16.42 -11.34 -4.01
CA MET A 123 -16.06 -12.55 -3.27
C MET A 123 -17.32 -13.30 -2.83
N THR A 124 -17.22 -14.62 -2.84
CA THR A 124 -18.21 -15.46 -2.18
C THR A 124 -18.14 -15.27 -0.66
N ASP A 125 -19.23 -15.60 0.04
CA ASP A 125 -19.27 -15.53 1.51
C ASP A 125 -18.17 -16.38 2.17
N ALA A 126 -17.81 -17.51 1.56
CA ALA A 126 -16.75 -18.38 2.06
C ALA A 126 -15.36 -17.76 1.91
N GLU A 127 -15.06 -17.17 0.76
CA GLU A 127 -13.80 -16.45 0.52
C GLU A 127 -13.69 -15.21 1.42
N LEU A 128 -14.79 -14.49 1.61
CA LEU A 128 -14.84 -13.35 2.54
C LEU A 128 -14.56 -13.79 3.98
N ALA A 129 -15.15 -14.90 4.43
CA ALA A 129 -14.91 -15.42 5.78
C ALA A 129 -13.45 -15.86 5.99
N GLU A 130 -12.85 -16.53 5.00
CA GLU A 130 -11.43 -16.91 5.03
C GLU A 130 -10.51 -15.69 5.08
N ASP A 131 -10.77 -14.69 4.24
CA ASP A 131 -9.99 -13.46 4.20
C ASP A 131 -10.10 -12.64 5.50
N LEU A 132 -11.30 -12.54 6.08
CA LEU A 132 -11.48 -11.93 7.40
C LEU A 132 -10.73 -12.66 8.51
N GLN A 133 -10.66 -14.00 8.45
CA GLN A 133 -9.89 -14.79 9.41
C GLN A 133 -8.40 -14.52 9.28
N VAL A 134 -7.85 -14.51 8.05
CA VAL A 134 -6.44 -14.19 7.79
C VAL A 134 -6.10 -12.78 8.29
N ARG A 135 -6.99 -11.80 8.06
CA ARG A 135 -6.82 -10.42 8.56
C ARG A 135 -6.86 -10.37 10.09
N ALA A 136 -7.76 -11.10 10.73
CA ALA A 136 -7.82 -11.21 12.18
C ALA A 136 -6.60 -11.92 12.78
N ASP A 137 -5.96 -12.85 12.07
CA ASP A 137 -4.73 -13.51 12.53
C ASP A 137 -3.53 -12.55 12.42
N ARG A 138 -3.36 -11.86 11.28
CA ARG A 138 -2.32 -10.83 11.10
C ARG A 138 -2.45 -9.69 12.11
N ALA A 139 -3.68 -9.24 12.39
CA ALA A 139 -3.92 -8.22 13.40
C ALA A 139 -3.54 -8.69 14.82
N TRP A 140 -3.72 -9.99 15.11
CA TRP A 140 -3.30 -10.56 16.37
C TRP A 140 -1.78 -10.66 16.49
N ASP A 141 -1.07 -11.00 15.41
CA ASP A 141 0.40 -11.00 15.41
C ASP A 141 0.97 -9.61 15.77
N MET A 142 0.37 -8.54 15.25
CA MET A 142 0.74 -7.15 15.62
C MET A 142 0.46 -6.82 17.10
N VAL A 143 -0.52 -7.47 17.73
CA VAL A 143 -0.76 -7.34 19.18
C VAL A 143 0.38 -8.01 19.94
N LEU A 144 0.78 -9.22 19.54
CA LEU A 144 1.85 -9.98 20.20
C LEU A 144 3.21 -9.30 20.08
N GLU A 145 3.47 -8.55 19.01
CA GLU A 145 4.67 -7.71 18.89
C GLU A 145 4.75 -6.62 19.98
N GLN A 146 3.61 -6.09 20.40
CA GLN A 146 3.52 -5.04 21.42
C GLN A 146 3.31 -5.60 22.84
N GLN A 147 2.61 -6.74 22.94
CA GLN A 147 2.27 -7.43 24.18
C GLN A 147 2.42 -8.95 24.00
N PRO A 148 3.63 -9.50 24.17
CA PRO A 148 3.90 -10.93 23.90
C PRO A 148 3.10 -11.90 24.76
N ASP A 149 2.69 -11.48 25.97
CA ASP A 149 1.93 -12.30 26.91
C ASP A 149 0.41 -12.09 26.78
N ALA A 150 -0.05 -11.36 25.75
CA ALA A 150 -1.47 -11.11 25.54
C ALA A 150 -2.21 -12.41 25.21
N VAL A 151 -3.44 -12.54 25.73
CA VAL A 151 -4.33 -13.67 25.45
C VAL A 151 -5.34 -13.23 24.40
N ARG A 152 -5.49 -14.01 23.32
CA ARG A 152 -6.41 -13.69 22.23
C ARG A 152 -7.86 -13.73 22.74
N PRO A 153 -8.62 -12.63 22.62
CA PRO A 153 -10.04 -12.65 22.96
C PRO A 153 -10.83 -13.47 21.94
N ASP A 154 -11.88 -14.15 22.39
CA ASP A 154 -12.84 -14.82 21.52
C ASP A 154 -13.84 -13.79 20.99
N VAL A 155 -13.60 -13.30 19.77
CA VAL A 155 -14.38 -12.25 19.12
C VAL A 155 -14.60 -12.60 17.65
N GLY A 156 -15.84 -12.50 17.21
CA GLY A 156 -16.24 -12.69 15.81
C GLY A 156 -16.60 -11.38 15.13
N THR A 157 -16.67 -11.42 13.80
CA THR A 157 -17.16 -10.30 12.99
C THR A 157 -18.66 -10.09 13.21
N GLU A 158 -19.04 -8.87 13.58
CA GLU A 158 -20.44 -8.46 13.72
C GLU A 158 -20.96 -7.84 12.43
N ARG A 159 -20.14 -6.98 11.79
CA ARG A 159 -20.52 -6.30 10.56
C ARG A 159 -19.30 -5.85 9.78
N VAL A 160 -19.27 -6.14 8.47
CA VAL A 160 -18.30 -5.56 7.54
C VAL A 160 -18.73 -4.15 7.18
N VAL A 161 -17.86 -3.17 7.40
CA VAL A 161 -18.13 -1.73 7.30
C VAL A 161 -17.58 -1.17 5.98
N ASP A 162 -18.33 -0.34 5.28
CA ASP A 162 -17.82 0.37 4.10
C ASP A 162 -16.75 1.40 4.46
N GLU A 163 -15.90 1.77 3.49
CA GLU A 163 -14.77 2.67 3.69
C GLU A 163 -15.18 4.01 4.33
N GLU A 164 -16.26 4.61 3.83
CA GLU A 164 -16.80 5.89 4.30
C GLU A 164 -17.25 5.88 5.77
N ASP A 165 -17.68 4.73 6.28
CA ASP A 165 -18.18 4.57 7.66
C ASP A 165 -17.14 3.97 8.61
N TYR A 166 -16.01 3.48 8.08
CA TYR A 166 -15.07 2.66 8.82
C TYR A 166 -14.48 3.41 10.02
N VAL A 167 -14.00 4.63 9.81
CA VAL A 167 -13.36 5.44 10.85
C VAL A 167 -14.33 5.76 11.99
N ASP A 168 -15.56 6.15 11.67
CA ASP A 168 -16.57 6.47 12.67
C ASP A 168 -16.98 5.23 13.47
N GLN A 169 -17.12 4.07 12.81
CA GLN A 169 -17.42 2.82 13.48
C GLN A 169 -16.27 2.36 14.40
N GLN A 170 -15.01 2.52 13.99
CA GLN A 170 -13.85 2.19 14.82
C GLN A 170 -13.79 3.10 16.05
N VAL A 171 -13.93 4.42 15.87
CA VAL A 171 -13.92 5.39 16.97
C VAL A 171 -15.06 5.14 17.95
N ALA A 172 -16.27 4.81 17.45
CA ALA A 172 -17.41 4.45 18.29
C ALA A 172 -17.10 3.21 19.16
N CYS A 173 -16.63 2.12 18.54
CA CYS A 173 -16.28 0.90 19.27
C CYS A 173 -15.21 1.14 20.36
N LEU A 174 -14.18 1.92 20.03
CA LEU A 174 -13.10 2.24 20.96
C LEU A 174 -13.59 3.08 22.14
N ARG A 175 -14.45 4.07 21.88
CA ARG A 175 -15.04 4.90 22.94
C ARG A 175 -15.96 4.10 23.85
N ASP A 176 -16.74 3.18 23.29
CA ASP A 176 -17.59 2.27 24.08
C ASP A 176 -16.75 1.34 24.98
N ALA A 177 -15.54 1.00 24.56
CA ALA A 177 -14.55 0.28 25.36
C ALA A 177 -13.77 1.19 26.35
N GLY A 178 -14.08 2.48 26.42
CA GLY A 178 -13.44 3.44 27.32
C GLY A 178 -12.10 4.00 26.82
N ILE A 179 -11.74 3.76 25.55
CA ILE A 179 -10.54 4.31 24.93
C ILE A 179 -10.81 5.73 24.44
N THR A 180 -9.88 6.65 24.72
CA THR A 180 -9.94 8.01 24.17
C THR A 180 -9.51 7.97 22.70
N ALA A 181 -10.50 8.00 21.80
CA ALA A 181 -10.30 8.02 20.36
C ALA A 181 -10.98 9.25 19.72
N SER A 182 -10.39 9.78 18.66
CA SER A 182 -10.96 10.90 17.88
C SER A 182 -10.58 10.81 16.40
N VAL A 183 -11.49 11.20 15.53
CA VAL A 183 -11.23 11.33 14.09
C VAL A 183 -10.22 12.45 13.86
N ILE A 184 -9.24 12.20 13.01
CA ILE A 184 -8.27 13.17 12.51
C ILE A 184 -8.26 13.09 10.98
N GLY A 185 -8.57 14.17 10.27
CA GLY A 185 -8.70 14.13 8.81
C GLY A 185 -9.96 13.38 8.36
N GLN A 186 -9.97 12.93 7.10
CA GLN A 186 -11.12 12.23 6.51
C GLN A 186 -11.08 10.72 6.85
N ASP A 187 -9.91 10.09 6.73
CA ASP A 187 -9.80 8.62 6.78
C ASP A 187 -8.87 8.12 7.90
N SER A 188 -8.70 8.91 8.97
CA SER A 188 -7.84 8.50 10.08
C SER A 188 -8.40 8.87 11.45
N TYR A 189 -7.90 8.20 12.48
CA TYR A 189 -8.24 8.46 13.87
C TYR A 189 -6.99 8.39 14.76
N SER A 190 -7.01 9.15 15.84
CA SER A 190 -5.97 9.17 16.85
C SER A 190 -6.42 8.40 18.09
N LEU A 191 -5.45 7.78 18.75
CA LEU A 191 -5.63 7.02 19.98
C LEU A 191 -4.71 7.58 21.06
N THR A 192 -5.16 7.58 22.31
CA THR A 192 -4.32 7.92 23.46
C THR A 192 -4.25 6.73 24.40
N ASP A 193 -3.03 6.20 24.62
CA ASP A 193 -2.74 5.09 25.53
C ASP A 193 -3.70 3.89 25.35
N ALA A 194 -4.03 3.56 24.10
CA ALA A 194 -4.97 2.50 23.79
C ALA A 194 -4.37 1.12 24.04
N ASP A 195 -5.18 0.24 24.65
CA ASP A 195 -4.83 -1.16 24.80
C ASP A 195 -4.89 -1.88 23.43
N PRO A 196 -3.78 -2.48 22.94
CA PRO A 196 -3.74 -3.19 21.66
C PRO A 196 -4.79 -4.30 21.53
N VAL A 197 -5.12 -5.01 22.62
CA VAL A 197 -6.17 -6.05 22.60
C VAL A 197 -7.55 -5.45 22.36
N THR A 198 -7.82 -4.27 22.93
CA THR A 198 -9.05 -3.52 22.68
C THR A 198 -9.12 -3.01 21.23
N VAL A 199 -8.02 -2.49 20.69
CA VAL A 199 -7.94 -2.06 19.27
C VAL A 199 -8.21 -3.24 18.34
N TYR A 200 -7.56 -4.38 18.59
CA TYR A 200 -7.80 -5.63 17.90
C TYR A 200 -9.27 -6.07 17.92
N THR A 201 -9.89 -6.04 19.11
CA THR A 201 -11.29 -6.42 19.27
C THR A 201 -12.21 -5.57 18.39
N CYS A 202 -11.98 -4.25 18.34
CA CYS A 202 -12.77 -3.39 17.45
C CYS A 202 -12.54 -3.69 15.96
N GLN A 203 -11.29 -3.91 15.54
CA GLN A 203 -10.98 -4.27 14.16
C GLN A 203 -11.64 -5.58 13.72
N VAL A 204 -11.71 -6.60 14.58
CA VAL A 204 -12.33 -7.89 14.25
C VAL A 204 -13.86 -7.83 14.24
N ARG A 205 -14.46 -7.05 15.16
CA ARG A 205 -15.93 -6.87 15.19
C ARG A 205 -16.43 -6.10 13.98
N PHE A 206 -15.67 -5.09 13.56
CA PHE A 206 -16.05 -4.14 12.51
C PHE A 206 -14.98 -3.99 11.42
N PRO A 207 -14.63 -5.07 10.70
CA PRO A 207 -13.62 -5.02 9.65
C PRO A 207 -14.10 -4.15 8.49
N GLN A 208 -13.16 -3.45 7.85
CA GLN A 208 -13.44 -2.70 6.63
C GLN A 208 -13.73 -3.67 5.47
N ARG A 209 -14.69 -3.29 4.63
CA ARG A 209 -14.92 -3.91 3.33
C ARG A 209 -13.74 -3.58 2.43
N GLU A 210 -12.94 -4.59 2.16
CA GLU A 210 -11.89 -4.50 1.16
C GLU A 210 -12.40 -5.10 -0.14
N ALA A 211 -11.92 -4.56 -1.26
CA ALA A 211 -12.26 -5.12 -2.56
C ALA A 211 -11.67 -6.54 -2.73
N GLY A 212 -10.67 -6.92 -1.91
CA GLY A 212 -9.94 -8.18 -2.00
C GLY A 212 -8.81 -8.14 -3.05
N PRO A 213 -8.01 -9.21 -3.15
CA PRO A 213 -7.00 -9.35 -4.20
C PRO A 213 -7.64 -9.24 -5.58
N ARG A 214 -6.93 -8.56 -6.49
CA ARG A 214 -7.35 -8.48 -7.89
C ARG A 214 -7.36 -9.87 -8.51
N THR A 215 -8.32 -10.14 -9.38
CA THR A 215 -8.39 -11.34 -10.21
C THR A 215 -7.31 -11.33 -11.29
N ASP A 216 -7.01 -12.50 -11.88
CA ASP A 216 -6.02 -12.59 -12.97
C ASP A 216 -6.42 -11.74 -14.19
N ALA A 217 -7.72 -11.60 -14.47
CA ALA A 217 -8.22 -10.73 -15.52
C ALA A 217 -7.98 -9.24 -15.22
N GLU A 218 -8.18 -8.81 -13.96
CA GLU A 218 -7.88 -7.43 -13.54
C GLU A 218 -6.37 -7.15 -13.60
N LEU A 219 -5.53 -8.13 -13.27
CA LEU A 219 -4.08 -8.02 -13.39
C LEU A 219 -3.61 -7.98 -14.85
N ALA A 220 -4.14 -8.85 -15.71
CA ALA A 220 -3.88 -8.81 -17.16
C ALA A 220 -4.26 -7.45 -17.76
N TYR A 221 -5.41 -6.89 -17.36
CA TYR A 221 -5.83 -5.55 -17.79
C TYR A 221 -4.85 -4.43 -17.35
N ILE A 222 -4.30 -4.53 -16.13
CA ILE A 222 -3.26 -3.59 -15.66
C ILE A 222 -1.97 -3.76 -16.47
N HIS A 223 -1.58 -4.98 -16.79
CA HIS A 223 -0.42 -5.26 -17.64
C HIS A 223 -0.60 -4.66 -19.04
N ASP A 224 -1.77 -4.87 -19.66
CA ASP A 224 -2.12 -4.28 -20.95
C ASP A 224 -2.07 -2.73 -20.91
N TYR A 225 -2.55 -2.13 -19.82
CA TYR A 225 -2.44 -0.69 -19.59
C TYR A 225 -0.98 -0.23 -19.51
N TYR A 226 -0.13 -0.97 -18.80
CA TYR A 226 1.28 -0.65 -18.68
C TYR A 226 1.99 -0.67 -20.03
N VAL A 227 1.78 -1.73 -20.81
CA VAL A 227 2.46 -1.94 -22.09
C VAL A 227 1.91 -1.01 -23.18
N SER A 228 0.58 -0.84 -23.24
CA SER A 228 -0.08 -0.17 -24.36
C SER A 228 -0.20 1.34 -24.18
N TYR A 229 -0.15 1.83 -22.94
CA TYR A 229 -0.33 3.25 -22.63
C TYR A 229 0.80 3.81 -21.78
N LEU A 230 1.07 3.23 -20.61
CA LEU A 230 1.93 3.88 -19.61
C LEU A 230 3.39 4.00 -20.08
N ILE A 231 3.97 2.91 -20.56
CA ILE A 231 5.35 2.90 -21.08
C ILE A 231 5.50 3.85 -22.29
N PRO A 232 4.61 3.83 -23.31
CA PRO A 232 4.59 4.83 -24.36
C PRO A 232 4.46 6.27 -23.87
N CYS A 233 3.62 6.53 -22.84
CA CYS A 233 3.46 7.85 -22.24
C CYS A 233 4.77 8.37 -21.65
N TYR A 234 5.47 7.55 -20.88
CA TYR A 234 6.78 7.90 -20.35
C TYR A 234 7.79 8.23 -21.45
N ALA A 235 7.80 7.49 -22.56
CA ALA A 235 8.64 7.80 -23.71
C ALA A 235 8.28 9.14 -24.37
N ALA A 236 6.99 9.46 -24.49
CA ALA A 236 6.51 10.73 -25.05
C ALA A 236 6.88 11.94 -24.17
N GLU A 237 6.86 11.77 -22.85
CA GLU A 237 7.32 12.76 -21.87
C GLU A 237 8.85 12.84 -21.75
N GLY A 238 9.59 12.09 -22.56
CA GLY A 238 11.06 12.10 -22.60
C GLY A 238 11.72 11.36 -21.43
N ARG A 239 10.98 10.48 -20.76
CA ARG A 239 11.40 9.71 -19.58
C ARG A 239 11.18 8.21 -19.79
N PRO A 240 11.70 7.59 -20.88
CA PRO A 240 11.38 6.21 -21.22
C PRO A 240 11.77 5.23 -20.11
N TYR A 241 10.98 4.15 -19.97
CA TYR A 241 11.34 3.00 -19.14
C TYR A 241 12.43 2.17 -19.84
N GLU A 242 13.46 1.75 -19.10
CA GLU A 242 14.64 1.05 -19.64
C GLU A 242 14.75 -0.44 -19.25
N GLY A 243 13.80 -0.97 -18.46
CA GLY A 243 13.82 -2.37 -18.03
C GLY A 243 13.13 -3.33 -18.99
N ASP A 244 13.24 -4.63 -18.68
CA ASP A 244 12.48 -5.66 -19.38
C ASP A 244 11.00 -5.63 -18.97
N VAL A 245 10.13 -6.01 -19.90
CA VAL A 245 8.68 -6.14 -19.67
C VAL A 245 8.35 -7.63 -19.54
N PRO A 246 7.83 -8.09 -18.39
CA PRO A 246 7.47 -9.49 -18.21
C PRO A 246 6.30 -9.86 -19.12
N ALA A 247 6.19 -11.15 -19.46
CA ALA A 247 4.97 -11.69 -20.04
C ALA A 247 3.81 -11.57 -19.03
N VAL A 248 2.56 -11.56 -19.52
CA VAL A 248 1.38 -11.38 -18.66
C VAL A 248 1.28 -12.44 -17.55
N ASP A 249 1.59 -13.70 -17.87
CA ASP A 249 1.55 -14.80 -16.89
C ASP A 249 2.63 -14.63 -15.81
N ASP A 250 3.84 -14.19 -16.19
CA ASP A 250 4.93 -13.91 -15.25
C ASP A 250 4.58 -12.71 -14.35
N PHE A 251 3.99 -11.66 -14.93
CA PHE A 251 3.50 -10.50 -14.17
C PHE A 251 2.48 -10.92 -13.12
N ILE A 252 1.49 -11.74 -13.50
CA ILE A 252 0.47 -12.25 -12.57
C ILE A 252 1.14 -13.09 -11.49
N ALA A 253 2.03 -14.01 -11.85
CA ALA A 253 2.74 -14.86 -10.89
C ALA A 253 3.57 -14.05 -9.88
N ASP A 254 4.27 -13.01 -10.33
CA ASP A 254 5.07 -12.13 -9.49
C ASP A 254 4.21 -11.30 -8.53
N VAL A 255 3.06 -10.79 -8.97
CA VAL A 255 2.10 -10.12 -8.09
C VAL A 255 1.58 -11.08 -7.01
N ARG A 256 1.25 -12.32 -7.36
CA ARG A 256 0.81 -13.35 -6.40
C ARG A 256 1.89 -13.74 -5.40
N ALA A 257 3.15 -13.67 -5.82
CA ALA A 257 4.31 -13.96 -4.98
C ALA A 257 4.82 -12.76 -4.18
N GLU A 258 4.00 -11.69 -4.07
CA GLU A 258 4.31 -10.45 -3.35
C GLU A 258 5.59 -9.74 -3.85
N ARG A 259 5.91 -9.90 -5.14
CA ARG A 259 7.05 -9.25 -5.81
C ARG A 259 6.58 -8.50 -7.07
N PRO A 260 5.64 -7.55 -6.96
CA PRO A 260 5.02 -6.95 -8.13
C PRO A 260 6.05 -6.19 -8.99
N TRP A 261 6.05 -6.49 -10.29
CA TRP A 261 6.76 -5.68 -11.28
C TRP A 261 6.05 -4.35 -11.50
N THR A 262 6.81 -3.26 -11.59
CA THR A 262 6.29 -1.91 -11.89
C THR A 262 7.19 -1.23 -12.93
N PRO A 263 6.63 -0.66 -14.01
CA PRO A 263 7.41 -0.05 -15.08
C PRO A 263 7.82 1.40 -14.76
N PHE A 264 8.34 1.67 -13.58
CA PHE A 264 8.70 3.05 -13.21
C PHE A 264 10.03 3.47 -13.84
N PRO A 265 10.11 4.70 -14.40
CA PRO A 265 11.38 5.27 -14.82
C PRO A 265 12.21 5.68 -13.60
N ASP A 266 13.50 5.90 -13.81
CA ASP A 266 14.48 6.21 -12.74
C ASP A 266 14.11 7.41 -11.86
N VAL A 267 13.37 8.38 -12.40
CA VAL A 267 12.87 9.53 -11.63
C VAL A 267 11.40 9.75 -11.92
N MET A 268 10.55 9.43 -10.94
CA MET A 268 9.14 9.76 -10.98
C MET A 268 8.92 11.08 -10.23
N ASP A 269 8.51 12.13 -10.95
CA ASP A 269 8.09 13.40 -10.33
C ASP A 269 6.56 13.61 -10.46
N GLY A 270 6.02 14.58 -9.72
CA GLY A 270 4.58 14.83 -9.70
C GLY A 270 4.02 15.32 -11.04
N GLY A 271 4.85 15.94 -11.89
CA GLY A 271 4.44 16.34 -13.23
C GLY A 271 4.27 15.13 -14.14
N LEU A 272 5.25 14.22 -14.13
CA LEU A 272 5.21 12.97 -14.88
C LEU A 272 4.06 12.07 -14.43
N ALA A 273 3.84 11.92 -13.11
CA ALA A 273 2.74 11.11 -12.58
C ALA A 273 1.36 11.69 -12.94
N ALA A 274 1.24 13.02 -13.05
CA ALA A 274 0.02 13.68 -13.50
C ALA A 274 -0.21 13.52 -15.01
N ALA A 275 0.85 13.59 -15.82
CA ALA A 275 0.79 13.41 -17.28
C ALA A 275 0.55 11.94 -17.67
N CYS A 276 1.17 11.01 -16.95
CA CYS A 276 1.11 9.57 -17.18
C CYS A 276 0.60 8.86 -15.92
N PRO A 277 -0.74 8.78 -15.71
CA PRO A 277 -1.30 8.14 -14.53
C PRO A 277 -0.87 6.69 -14.39
N VAL A 278 -0.36 6.30 -13.23
CA VAL A 278 0.19 4.95 -13.00
C VAL A 278 -0.88 3.87 -13.09
N LEU A 279 -2.16 4.18 -12.84
CA LEU A 279 -3.26 3.22 -12.92
C LEU A 279 -4.30 3.67 -13.95
N PRO A 280 -4.98 2.70 -14.61
CA PRO A 280 -6.10 2.99 -15.49
C PRO A 280 -7.23 3.66 -14.71
N ALA A 281 -8.03 4.50 -15.37
CA ALA A 281 -9.08 5.28 -14.72
C ALA A 281 -10.08 4.44 -13.92
N ALA A 282 -10.33 3.19 -14.33
CA ALA A 282 -11.19 2.25 -13.62
C ALA A 282 -10.69 1.83 -12.23
N TYR A 283 -9.39 2.01 -11.94
CA TYR A 283 -8.73 1.58 -10.70
C TYR A 283 -8.03 2.72 -9.96
N ARG A 284 -8.39 3.97 -10.26
CA ARG A 284 -7.92 5.16 -9.54
C ARG A 284 -8.90 5.56 -8.45
#